data_AF-A0A377ZUK6-F1
#
_entry.id   AF-A0A377ZUK6-F1
#
_cell.length_a   1.000
_cell.length_b   1.000
_cell.length_c   1.000
_cell.angle_alpha   90.00
_cell.angle_beta   90.00
_cell.angle_gamma   90.00
#
_symmetry.space_group_name_H-M   'P 1'
#
loop_
_entity.id
_entity.type
_entity.pdbx_description
1 polymer ?
#
loop_
_entity_poly.entity_id
_entity_poly.type
_entity_poly.pdbx_seq_one_letter_code
_entity_poly.pdbx_strand_id
1 'polypeptide(L)'
;MGISSQVHGIAWSLSYSDSRSSHGDEEDDEPHSDKVVTLSLSVPLSHLLPGSYAGCTLTSSRHSVGSQMVSLNGTLLDNHALSYAVSQTRDRQNGSSGSLTAGYSSGRGDLNLGYSHDSQAARLNYGASGTF
;
A
#
# COMPACT_ATOMS: atom_id res chain seq x y z
N MET A 1 7.50 -14.25 -10.59
CA MET A 1 6.34 -14.47 -11.47
C MET A 1 5.08 -14.03 -10.75
N GLY A 2 4.12 -13.41 -11.43
CA GLY A 2 2.87 -13.01 -10.80
C GLY A 2 1.70 -13.04 -11.78
N ILE A 3 0.51 -13.25 -11.23
CA ILE A 3 -0.77 -13.17 -11.93
C ILE A 3 -1.59 -12.05 -11.32
N SER A 4 -2.32 -11.32 -12.15
CA SER A 4 -3.30 -10.34 -11.70
C SER A 4 -4.51 -10.39 -12.61
N SER A 5 -5.69 -10.18 -12.05
CA SER A 5 -6.93 -10.11 -12.79
C SER A 5 -7.91 -9.19 -12.10
N GLN A 6 -8.91 -8.73 -12.84
CA GLN A 6 -9.98 -7.88 -12.32
C GLN A 6 -11.31 -8.42 -12.79
N VAL A 7 -12.23 -8.63 -11.84
CA VAL A 7 -13.55 -9.19 -12.10
C VAL A 7 -14.58 -8.35 -11.36
N HIS A 8 -15.54 -7.76 -12.10
CA HIS A 8 -16.61 -6.91 -11.55
C HIS A 8 -16.10 -5.77 -10.66
N GLY A 9 -14.99 -5.13 -11.07
CA GLY A 9 -14.33 -4.05 -10.32
C GLY A 9 -13.38 -4.55 -9.23
N ILE A 10 -13.53 -5.77 -8.73
CA ILE A 10 -12.62 -6.37 -7.74
C ILE A 10 -11.32 -6.77 -8.44
N ALA A 11 -10.23 -6.10 -8.11
CA ALA A 11 -8.90 -6.42 -8.59
C ALA A 11 -8.20 -7.35 -7.59
N TRP A 12 -7.51 -8.36 -8.10
CA TRP A 12 -6.69 -9.25 -7.29
C TRP A 12 -5.39 -9.54 -8.01
N SER A 13 -4.32 -9.70 -7.25
CA SER A 13 -3.02 -10.09 -7.76
C SER A 13 -2.31 -11.01 -6.78
N LEU A 14 -1.60 -11.97 -7.33
CA LEU A 14 -0.75 -12.88 -6.60
C LEU A 14 0.61 -12.89 -7.30
N SER A 15 1.63 -12.43 -6.59
CA SER A 15 3.00 -12.44 -7.05
C SER A 15 3.88 -13.29 -6.15
N TYR A 16 4.86 -13.95 -6.77
CA TYR A 16 5.87 -14.73 -6.12
C TYR A 16 7.23 -14.30 -6.64
N SER A 17 8.12 -13.97 -5.72
CA SER A 17 9.51 -13.61 -5.98
C SER A 17 10.44 -14.55 -5.24
N ASP A 18 11.46 -15.02 -5.94
CA ASP A 18 12.57 -15.81 -5.41
C ASP A 18 13.82 -14.96 -5.64
N SER A 19 14.33 -14.32 -4.59
CA SER A 19 15.60 -13.62 -4.65
C SER A 19 16.68 -14.54 -4.11
N ARG A 20 17.60 -14.95 -4.98
CA ARG A 20 18.88 -15.54 -4.59
C ARG A 20 19.92 -14.44 -4.61
N SER A 21 20.34 -13.97 -3.44
CA SER A 21 21.53 -13.14 -3.33
C SER A 21 22.75 -14.04 -3.40
N SER A 22 23.39 -14.12 -4.57
CA SER A 22 24.73 -14.67 -4.71
C SER A 22 25.74 -13.54 -4.47
N HIS A 23 26.06 -13.28 -3.21
CA HIS A 23 27.30 -12.56 -2.87
C HIS A 23 28.30 -13.59 -2.36
N GLY A 24 29.51 -13.47 -2.89
CA GLY A 24 30.49 -14.53 -2.96
C GLY A 24 31.22 -14.85 -1.66
N ASP A 25 31.82 -16.02 -1.76
CA ASP A 25 33.00 -16.53 -1.09
C ASP A 25 32.87 -16.97 0.38
N GLU A 26 33.32 -18.21 0.58
CA GLU A 26 33.74 -18.84 1.84
C GLU A 26 32.64 -19.62 2.59
N GLU A 27 32.68 -20.94 2.34
CA GLU A 27 32.56 -22.06 3.29
C GLU A 27 31.60 -21.88 4.49
N ASP A 28 30.56 -22.72 4.51
CA ASP A 28 29.54 -22.88 5.58
C ASP A 28 28.48 -21.77 5.70
N ASP A 29 27.44 -21.78 4.86
CA ASP A 29 26.11 -21.35 5.30
C ASP A 29 25.00 -21.80 4.32
N GLU A 30 23.86 -22.24 4.85
CA GLU A 30 22.72 -22.76 4.09
C GLU A 30 22.28 -21.76 3.01
N PRO A 31 21.91 -22.18 1.79
CA PRO A 31 21.49 -21.24 0.75
C PRO A 31 20.26 -20.42 1.19
N HIS A 32 20.48 -19.16 1.59
CA HIS A 32 19.44 -18.20 1.97
C HIS A 32 18.59 -17.83 0.76
N SER A 33 17.59 -18.65 0.45
CA SER A 33 16.60 -18.40 -0.60
C SER A 33 15.45 -17.60 0.00
N ASP A 34 15.49 -16.28 -0.18
CA ASP A 34 14.42 -15.39 0.21
C ASP A 34 13.27 -15.49 -0.77
N LYS A 35 12.23 -16.20 -0.31
CA LYS A 35 11.00 -16.43 -1.05
C LYS A 35 9.93 -15.54 -0.49
N VAL A 36 9.42 -14.65 -1.33
CA VAL A 36 8.37 -13.69 -0.97
C VAL A 36 7.14 -13.99 -1.81
N VAL A 37 6.02 -14.22 -1.14
CA VAL A 37 4.69 -14.34 -1.74
C VAL A 37 3.90 -13.10 -1.35
N THR A 38 3.36 -12.38 -2.32
CA THR A 38 2.48 -11.24 -2.07
C THR A 38 1.13 -11.48 -2.74
N LEU A 39 0.07 -11.41 -1.95
CA LEU A 39 -1.31 -11.47 -2.38
C LEU A 39 -1.95 -10.10 -2.14
N SER A 40 -2.42 -9.43 -3.17
CA SER A 40 -3.18 -8.17 -3.07
C SER A 40 -4.60 -8.37 -3.56
N LEU A 41 -5.55 -7.82 -2.82
CA LEU A 41 -6.97 -7.79 -3.15
C LEU A 41 -7.46 -6.35 -3.00
N SER A 42 -8.14 -5.82 -4.00
CA SER A 42 -8.74 -4.49 -3.98
C SER A 42 -10.18 -4.58 -4.44
N VAL A 43 -11.10 -4.23 -3.54
CA VAL A 43 -12.53 -4.26 -3.76
C VAL A 43 -13.04 -2.81 -3.81
N PRO A 44 -13.62 -2.37 -4.93
CA PRO A 44 -14.33 -1.10 -4.98
C PRO A 44 -15.56 -1.20 -4.07
N LEU A 45 -15.66 -0.30 -3.11
CA LEU A 45 -16.85 -0.11 -2.27
C LEU A 45 -17.91 0.72 -2.99
N SER A 46 -17.78 0.97 -4.30
CA SER A 46 -18.69 1.77 -5.12
C SER A 46 -20.18 1.44 -4.95
N HIS A 47 -20.50 0.18 -4.60
CA HIS A 47 -21.86 -0.28 -4.34
C HIS A 47 -22.43 0.16 -2.97
N LEU A 48 -21.57 0.50 -2.01
CA LEU A 48 -21.91 0.95 -0.65
C LEU A 48 -21.64 2.45 -0.49
N LEU A 49 -20.44 2.89 -0.87
CA LEU A 49 -20.00 4.29 -0.89
C LEU A 49 -19.42 4.61 -2.28
N PRO A 50 -20.08 5.47 -3.08
CA PRO A 50 -19.56 5.91 -4.37
C PRO A 50 -18.14 6.50 -4.20
N GLY A 51 -17.20 6.03 -5.01
CA GLY A 51 -15.84 6.56 -5.02
C GLY A 51 -14.92 6.03 -3.91
N SER A 52 -15.30 5.01 -3.13
CA SER A 52 -14.41 4.35 -2.14
C SER A 52 -13.88 3.01 -2.62
N TYR A 53 -12.67 2.67 -2.17
CA TYR A 53 -11.94 1.43 -2.45
C TYR A 53 -11.33 0.90 -1.15
N ALA A 54 -11.45 -0.41 -0.95
CA ALA A 54 -10.77 -1.12 0.13
C ALA A 54 -9.75 -2.07 -0.49
N GLY A 55 -8.52 -1.99 -0.02
CA GLY A 55 -7.41 -2.86 -0.41
C GLY A 55 -6.91 -3.65 0.79
N CYS A 56 -6.55 -4.91 0.56
CA CYS A 56 -5.84 -5.75 1.51
C CYS A 56 -4.69 -6.43 0.78
N THR A 57 -3.48 -6.27 1.28
CA THR A 57 -2.27 -6.92 0.77
C THR A 57 -1.64 -7.74 1.87
N LEU A 58 -1.42 -9.02 1.62
CA LEU A 58 -0.68 -9.92 2.49
C LEU A 58 0.64 -10.28 1.83
N THR A 59 1.73 -10.11 2.57
CA THR A 59 3.07 -10.50 2.12
C THR A 59 3.64 -11.50 3.10
N SER A 60 4.04 -12.67 2.62
CA SER A 60 4.66 -13.72 3.43
C SER A 60 6.06 -14.01 2.90
N SER A 61 7.05 -14.04 3.79
CA SER A 61 8.41 -14.44 3.46
C SER A 61 8.86 -15.63 4.31
N ARG A 62 9.82 -16.43 3.82
CA ARG A 62 10.32 -17.62 4.56
C ARG A 62 11.07 -17.29 5.85
N HIS A 63 11.80 -16.17 5.86
CA HIS A 63 12.68 -15.79 6.97
C HIS A 63 12.08 -14.68 7.86
N SER A 64 11.03 -14.00 7.41
CA SER A 64 10.38 -12.93 8.18
C SER A 64 8.90 -13.21 8.41
N VAL A 65 8.42 -12.66 9.52
CA VAL A 65 7.04 -12.80 9.94
C VAL A 65 6.15 -11.97 9.01
N GLY A 66 5.20 -12.61 8.33
CA GLY A 66 4.40 -11.99 7.27
C GLY A 66 3.77 -10.64 7.62
N SER A 67 3.76 -9.74 6.63
CA SER A 67 3.19 -8.40 6.68
C SER A 67 1.75 -8.40 6.17
N GLN A 68 0.89 -7.61 6.81
CA GLN A 68 -0.48 -7.38 6.36
C GLN A 68 -0.72 -5.89 6.24
N MET A 69 -1.08 -5.44 5.04
CA MET A 69 -1.43 -4.06 4.75
C MET A 69 -2.91 -3.98 4.39
N VAL A 70 -3.63 -3.09 5.04
CA VAL A 70 -5.02 -2.76 4.71
C VAL A 70 -5.08 -1.28 4.36
N SER A 71 -5.71 -0.94 3.25
CA SER A 71 -5.88 0.44 2.80
C SER A 71 -7.33 0.72 2.47
N LEU A 72 -7.77 1.94 2.77
CA LEU A 72 -9.07 2.44 2.40
C LEU A 72 -8.87 3.83 1.78
N ASN A 73 -9.23 4.00 0.53
CA ASN A 73 -9.10 5.28 -0.16
C ASN A 73 -10.38 5.61 -0.90
N GLY A 74 -10.67 6.89 -1.04
CA GLY A 74 -11.81 7.32 -1.83
C GLY A 74 -11.86 8.80 -2.09
N THR A 75 -12.96 9.22 -2.70
CA THR A 75 -13.23 10.62 -3.02
C THR A 75 -14.60 11.04 -2.50
N LEU A 76 -14.66 12.21 -1.86
CA LEU A 76 -15.88 12.91 -1.51
C LEU A 76 -16.16 14.02 -2.52
N LEU A 77 -17.38 14.57 -2.47
CA LEU A 77 -17.97 15.53 -3.42
C LEU A 77 -18.38 14.88 -4.75
N ASP A 78 -19.53 15.32 -5.30
CA ASP A 78 -20.01 14.91 -6.64
C ASP A 78 -18.93 15.11 -7.73
N ASN A 79 -18.10 16.14 -7.55
CA ASN A 79 -17.00 16.47 -8.45
C ASN A 79 -15.70 15.67 -8.20
N HIS A 80 -15.68 14.72 -7.26
CA HIS A 80 -14.49 13.95 -6.87
C HIS A 80 -13.28 14.82 -6.47
N ALA A 81 -13.54 16.06 -6.09
CA ALA A 81 -12.53 17.09 -5.84
C ALA A 81 -11.75 16.82 -4.54
N LEU A 82 -12.35 16.12 -3.58
CA LEU A 82 -11.73 15.83 -2.30
C LEU A 82 -11.39 14.35 -2.21
N SER A 83 -10.11 14.02 -2.12
CA SER A 83 -9.62 12.64 -1.98
C SER A 83 -9.13 12.40 -0.56
N TYR A 84 -9.28 11.17 -0.09
CA TYR A 84 -8.72 10.71 1.18
C TYR A 84 -8.18 9.29 1.01
N ALA A 85 -7.09 8.98 1.69
CA ALA A 85 -6.58 7.63 1.76
C ALA A 85 -6.03 7.34 3.15
N VAL A 86 -6.49 6.25 3.73
CA VAL A 86 -5.94 5.64 4.93
C VAL A 86 -5.26 4.35 4.52
N SER A 87 -4.10 4.08 5.08
CA SER A 87 -3.51 2.75 5.05
C SER A 87 -2.93 2.40 6.39
N GLN A 88 -3.03 1.12 6.74
CA GLN A 88 -2.48 0.56 7.95
C GLN A 88 -1.72 -0.70 7.58
N THR A 89 -0.44 -0.74 7.92
CA THR A 89 0.42 -1.90 7.72
C THR A 89 0.77 -2.46 9.08
N ARG A 90 0.72 -3.79 9.21
CA ARG A 90 1.15 -4.51 10.40
C ARG A 90 2.25 -5.46 10.03
N ASP A 91 3.42 -5.18 10.56
CA ASP A 91 4.58 -6.04 10.53
C ASP A 91 4.79 -6.62 11.92
N ARG A 92 4.88 -7.95 12.04
CA ARG A 92 5.11 -8.59 13.35
C ARG A 92 6.50 -8.32 13.92
N GLN A 93 7.42 -7.81 13.11
CA GLN A 93 8.80 -7.53 13.48
C GLN A 93 9.07 -6.02 13.65
N ASN A 94 8.43 -5.18 12.83
CA ASN A 94 8.60 -3.72 12.82
C ASN A 94 7.46 -2.93 13.49
N GLY A 95 6.41 -3.60 13.98
CA GLY A 95 5.25 -2.95 14.60
C GLY A 95 4.15 -2.60 13.59
N SER A 96 3.19 -1.79 14.02
CA SER A 96 2.13 -1.30 13.13
C SER A 96 2.42 0.13 12.69
N SER A 97 2.32 0.37 11.39
CA SER A 97 2.38 1.70 10.80
C SER A 97 1.05 2.08 10.17
N GLY A 98 0.80 3.37 10.09
CA GLY A 98 -0.42 3.92 9.54
C GLY A 98 -0.14 5.23 8.84
N SER A 99 -0.81 5.45 7.71
CA SER A 99 -0.79 6.73 7.03
C SER A 99 -2.20 7.17 6.68
N LEU A 100 -2.38 8.48 6.72
CA LEU A 100 -3.59 9.21 6.39
C LEU A 100 -3.19 10.33 5.43
N THR A 101 -3.81 10.38 4.27
CA THR A 101 -3.66 11.49 3.33
C THR A 101 -5.02 12.04 2.96
N ALA A 102 -5.07 13.33 2.72
CA ALA A 102 -6.22 14.07 2.25
C ALA A 102 -5.74 15.05 1.18
N GLY A 103 -6.42 15.08 0.05
CA GLY A 103 -6.11 15.96 -1.06
C GLY A 103 -7.37 16.70 -1.50
N TYR A 104 -7.20 17.94 -1.95
CA TYR A 104 -8.25 18.71 -2.58
C TYR A 104 -7.74 19.25 -3.92
N SER A 105 -8.37 18.81 -5.01
CA SER A 105 -8.06 19.25 -6.36
C SER A 105 -9.15 20.20 -6.85
N SER A 106 -8.74 21.33 -7.40
CA SER A 106 -9.61 22.33 -8.00
C SER A 106 -9.03 22.73 -9.35
N GLY A 107 -9.87 23.23 -10.27
CA GLY A 107 -9.43 23.67 -11.60
C GLY A 107 -8.40 24.81 -11.61
N ARG A 108 -8.05 25.38 -10.45
CA ARG A 108 -7.03 26.42 -10.29
C ARG A 108 -5.80 25.98 -9.47
N GLY A 109 -5.83 24.77 -8.89
CA GLY A 109 -4.74 24.27 -8.05
C GLY A 109 -5.15 23.12 -7.14
N ASP A 110 -4.14 22.51 -6.54
CA ASP A 110 -4.20 21.30 -5.75
C ASP A 110 -3.58 21.54 -4.36
N LEU A 111 -4.25 21.02 -3.35
CA LEU A 111 -3.80 21.01 -1.97
C LEU A 111 -3.67 19.56 -1.52
N ASN A 112 -2.56 19.24 -0.87
CA ASN A 112 -2.29 17.90 -0.36
C ASN A 112 -1.83 17.98 1.08
N LEU A 113 -2.36 17.11 1.91
CA LEU A 113 -2.00 16.96 3.30
C LEU A 113 -1.87 15.48 3.63
N GLY A 114 -0.84 15.11 4.36
CA GLY A 114 -0.52 13.72 4.66
C GLY A 114 0.12 13.60 6.02
N TYR A 115 -0.22 12.55 6.73
CA TYR A 115 0.37 12.18 7.99
C TYR A 115 0.66 10.69 7.96
N SER A 116 1.90 10.30 8.25
CA SER A 116 2.32 8.91 8.31
C SER A 116 3.05 8.68 9.61
N HIS A 117 2.65 7.66 10.33
CA HIS A 117 3.24 7.25 11.59
C HIS A 117 3.75 5.83 11.45
N ASP A 118 5.03 5.63 11.75
CA ASP A 118 5.69 4.34 11.79
C ASP A 118 6.27 4.12 13.20
N SER A 119 6.71 2.90 13.52
CA SER A 119 7.27 2.58 14.84
C SER A 119 8.53 3.38 15.17
N GLN A 120 9.20 3.92 14.16
CA GLN A 120 10.44 4.68 14.30
C GLN A 120 10.24 6.19 14.23
N ALA A 121 9.25 6.68 13.47
CA ALA A 121 9.06 8.11 13.26
C ALA A 121 7.65 8.47 12.77
N ALA A 122 7.22 9.68 13.10
CA ALA A 122 6.07 10.33 12.49
C ALA A 122 6.53 11.35 11.45
N ARG A 123 5.87 11.38 10.29
CA ARG A 123 6.08 12.39 9.24
C ARG A 123 4.76 13.06 8.92
N LEU A 124 4.83 14.37 8.75
CA LEU A 124 3.70 15.19 8.33
C LEU A 124 4.12 15.88 7.04
N ASN A 125 3.30 15.72 6.01
CA ASN A 125 3.49 16.23 4.67
C ASN A 125 2.36 17.21 4.37
N TYR A 126 2.69 18.34 3.77
CA TYR A 126 1.72 19.30 3.28
C TYR A 126 2.29 19.98 2.04
N GLY A 127 1.45 20.24 1.06
CA GLY A 127 1.86 20.83 -0.21
C GLY A 127 0.70 21.53 -0.88
N ALA A 128 1.01 22.62 -1.56
CA ALA A 128 0.06 23.37 -2.36
C ALA A 128 0.72 23.67 -3.71
N SER A 129 0.02 23.43 -4.80
CA SER A 129 0.47 23.74 -6.15
C SER A 129 -0.67 24.36 -6.92
N GLY A 130 -0.41 25.40 -7.69
CA GLY A 130 -1.41 26.04 -8.53
C GLY A 130 -0.74 26.77 -9.68
N THR A 131 -1.48 26.89 -10.78
CA THR A 131 -1.06 27.73 -11.91
C THR A 131 -1.59 29.14 -11.66
N PHE A 132 -0.71 30.14 -11.65
CA PHE A 132 -1.09 31.55 -11.54
C PHE A 132 -1.30 32.15 -12.92
#